data_AF-A0A949XL34-F1
#
_entry.id   AF-A0A949XL34-F1
#
_cell.length_a   1.000
_cell.length_b   1.000
_cell.length_c   1.000
_cell.angle_alpha   90.00
_cell.angle_beta   90.00
_cell.angle_gamma   90.00
#
_symmetry.space_group_name_H-M   'P 1'
#
loop_
_entity.id
_entity.type
_entity.pdbx_description
1 polymer ?
#
loop_
_entity_poly.entity_id
_entity_poly.type
_entity_poly.pdbx_seq_one_letter_code
_entity_poly.pdbx_strand_id
1 'polypeptide(L)'
;MKSISNYFALCSALLACFTLSASASTISLDENGHGTIDGSPLSFTATGTNPFLPHQTPILSYTLPFTGVAGNVELFTTSTTAPIAVIQFPGNSTVNFYSAEPGSDLADKYSPGIFPFPVSNTFRLFTESSPGVFTYTPTSGEPGFDTSGPTYDFIVSTPTTVPEPAAISLLSLGGMGLILAGIRRRK
;
A
#
# COMPACT_ATOMS: atom_id res chain seq x y z
N MET A 1 81.68 -0.17 -7.45
CA MET A 1 80.55 0.54 -8.10
C MET A 1 79.37 -0.43 -8.18
N LYS A 2 78.23 -0.04 -7.56
CA LYS A 2 76.79 -0.37 -7.76
C LYS A 2 76.47 -1.60 -8.64
N SER A 3 75.58 -2.55 -8.28
CA SER A 3 74.22 -2.38 -7.75
C SER A 3 73.66 -3.73 -7.25
N ILE A 4 72.97 -3.73 -6.10
CA ILE A 4 72.17 -4.84 -5.58
C ILE A 4 70.72 -4.62 -6.06
N SER A 5 70.18 -5.56 -6.81
CA SER A 5 68.81 -5.48 -7.34
C SER A 5 67.82 -6.09 -6.35
N ASN A 6 67.15 -5.24 -5.58
CA ASN A 6 66.06 -5.59 -4.69
C ASN A 6 64.78 -5.84 -5.51
N TYR A 7 64.29 -7.09 -5.55
CA TYR A 7 62.95 -7.39 -6.04
C TYR A 7 61.94 -7.07 -4.94
N PHE A 8 61.42 -5.84 -4.95
CA PHE A 8 60.35 -5.41 -4.06
C PHE A 8 59.01 -5.80 -4.66
N ALA A 9 58.29 -6.66 -3.94
CA ALA A 9 56.95 -7.12 -4.27
C ALA A 9 55.95 -5.95 -4.33
N LEU A 10 55.07 -5.96 -5.33
CA LEU A 10 53.89 -5.12 -5.38
C LEU A 10 52.71 -5.97 -5.85
N CYS A 11 52.05 -6.59 -4.88
CA CYS A 11 50.76 -7.25 -5.04
C CYS A 11 49.69 -6.20 -4.70
N SER A 12 49.23 -5.44 -5.69
CA SER A 12 48.12 -4.50 -5.50
C SER A 12 46.80 -5.28 -5.51
N ALA A 13 46.23 -5.52 -4.33
CA ALA A 13 44.86 -6.01 -4.20
C ALA A 13 43.90 -4.87 -4.52
N LEU A 14 43.19 -4.97 -5.66
CA LEU A 14 42.09 -4.09 -6.00
C LEU A 14 40.88 -4.50 -5.14
N LEU A 15 40.60 -3.76 -4.06
CA LEU A 15 39.32 -3.87 -3.36
C LEU A 15 38.25 -3.20 -4.21
N ALA A 16 37.47 -4.00 -4.94
CA ALA A 16 36.21 -3.56 -5.52
C ALA A 16 35.21 -3.37 -4.38
N CYS A 17 35.00 -2.12 -3.96
CA CYS A 17 33.91 -1.76 -3.05
C CYS A 17 32.60 -1.84 -3.85
N PHE A 18 31.90 -2.97 -3.76
CA PHE A 18 30.53 -3.08 -4.27
C PHE A 18 29.63 -2.24 -3.37
N THR A 19 29.26 -1.05 -3.83
CA THR A 19 28.15 -0.30 -3.24
C THR A 19 26.87 -1.05 -3.59
N LEU A 20 26.34 -1.83 -2.63
CA LEU A 20 24.95 -2.28 -2.69
C LEU A 20 24.09 -1.02 -2.68
N SER A 21 23.52 -0.66 -3.83
CA SER A 21 22.38 0.26 -3.85
C SER A 21 21.27 -0.42 -3.05
N ALA A 22 20.98 0.09 -1.85
CA ALA A 22 19.75 -0.25 -1.17
C ALA A 22 18.62 0.22 -2.08
N SER A 23 17.86 -0.70 -2.67
CA SER A 23 16.64 -0.36 -3.38
C SER A 23 15.69 0.28 -2.38
N ALA A 24 15.08 1.39 -2.77
CA ALA A 24 13.94 1.97 -2.06
C ALA A 24 12.88 0.88 -1.84
N SER A 25 12.41 0.73 -0.59
CA SER A 25 11.34 -0.23 -0.28
C SER A 25 10.02 0.21 -0.91
N THR A 26 9.28 -0.75 -1.46
CA THR A 26 7.90 -0.53 -1.93
C THR A 26 6.93 -0.97 -0.85
N ILE A 27 6.06 -0.05 -0.42
CA ILE A 27 5.06 -0.25 0.61
C ILE A 27 3.69 -0.17 -0.03
N SER A 28 2.96 -1.29 -0.07
CA SER A 28 1.58 -1.32 -0.53
C SER A 28 0.66 -1.25 0.67
N LEU A 29 -0.28 -0.32 0.68
CA LEU A 29 -1.35 -0.22 1.68
C LEU A 29 -2.69 -0.23 0.96
N ASP A 30 -3.60 -1.09 1.38
CA ASP A 30 -4.97 -1.09 0.87
C ASP A 30 -5.97 -0.62 1.93
N GLU A 31 -7.23 -0.52 1.55
CA GLU A 31 -8.31 -0.17 2.48
C GLU A 31 -8.96 -1.36 3.18
N ASN A 32 -8.52 -2.60 2.87
CA ASN A 32 -9.07 -3.84 3.37
C ASN A 32 -8.17 -4.55 4.39
N GLY A 33 -7.01 -4.00 4.72
CA GLY A 33 -6.05 -4.57 5.66
C GLY A 33 -4.93 -5.42 5.03
N HIS A 34 -4.81 -5.50 3.71
CA HIS A 34 -3.70 -6.19 3.03
C HIS A 34 -2.57 -5.21 2.71
N GLY A 35 -1.73 -4.94 3.72
CA GLY A 35 -0.52 -4.15 3.56
C GLY A 35 0.70 -5.05 3.32
N THR A 36 1.66 -4.60 2.49
CA THR A 36 2.97 -5.26 2.35
C THR A 36 4.12 -4.25 2.29
N ILE A 37 5.30 -4.68 2.71
CA ILE A 37 6.59 -4.01 2.46
C ILE A 37 7.49 -5.00 1.73
N ASP A 38 7.88 -4.68 0.50
CA ASP A 38 8.68 -5.55 -0.36
C ASP A 38 8.12 -6.98 -0.46
N GLY A 39 6.78 -7.09 -0.53
CA GLY A 39 6.03 -8.35 -0.56
C GLY A 39 5.85 -9.05 0.79
N SER A 40 6.47 -8.57 1.87
CA SER A 40 6.26 -9.08 3.23
C SER A 40 5.04 -8.42 3.87
N PRO A 41 4.11 -9.17 4.49
CA PRO A 41 2.90 -8.58 5.08
C PRO A 41 3.20 -7.57 6.20
N LEU A 42 2.46 -6.47 6.21
CA LEU A 42 2.44 -5.51 7.31
C LEU A 42 1.41 -5.91 8.36
N SER A 43 1.73 -5.61 9.62
CA SER A 43 0.74 -5.69 10.70
C SER A 43 -0.23 -4.53 10.58
N PHE A 44 -1.52 -4.81 10.77
CA PHE A 44 -2.56 -3.79 10.80
C PHE A 44 -3.50 -4.00 11.98
N THR A 45 -4.19 -2.93 12.36
CA THR A 45 -5.30 -2.95 13.29
C THR A 45 -6.47 -2.23 12.67
N ALA A 46 -7.66 -2.84 12.74
CA ALA A 46 -8.89 -2.18 12.33
C ALA A 46 -9.76 -1.88 13.56
N THR A 47 -10.10 -0.61 13.79
CA THR A 47 -10.96 -0.21 14.91
C THR A 47 -12.26 0.41 14.38
N GLY A 48 -13.34 -0.37 14.42
CA GLY A 48 -14.64 -0.05 13.80
C GLY A 48 -15.48 1.07 14.42
N THR A 49 -14.93 1.99 15.22
CA THR A 49 -15.72 3.12 15.75
C THR A 49 -15.63 4.35 14.86
N ASN A 50 -16.68 4.59 14.06
CA ASN A 50 -17.04 5.91 13.59
C ASN A 50 -17.92 6.58 14.66
N PRO A 51 -17.49 7.73 15.18
CA PRO A 51 -18.32 8.55 16.01
C PRO A 51 -18.54 9.88 15.25
N PHE A 52 -19.79 10.32 15.09
CA PHE A 52 -20.06 11.74 14.80
C PHE A 52 -19.59 12.68 15.96
N LEU A 53 -18.68 12.19 16.81
CA LEU A 53 -18.56 12.31 18.26
C LEU A 53 -17.11 11.91 18.67
N PRO A 54 -16.58 12.21 19.86
CA PRO A 54 -15.15 12.47 20.13
C PRO A 54 -14.19 11.25 20.27
N HIS A 55 -14.43 10.11 19.60
CA HIS A 55 -13.65 8.86 19.70
C HIS A 55 -13.06 8.36 18.36
N GLN A 56 -12.65 9.25 17.45
CA GLN A 56 -12.15 8.85 16.14
C GLN A 56 -10.77 8.18 16.23
N THR A 57 -10.80 6.87 16.50
CA THR A 57 -9.74 5.94 16.17
C THR A 57 -9.62 5.82 14.65
N PRO A 58 -8.41 5.60 14.11
CA PRO A 58 -8.26 5.19 12.71
C PRO A 58 -9.04 3.90 12.48
N ILE A 59 -9.85 3.83 11.41
CA ILE A 59 -10.63 2.62 11.15
C ILE A 59 -9.70 1.51 10.65
N LEU A 60 -8.62 1.89 9.95
CA LEU A 60 -7.52 1.02 9.57
C LEU A 60 -6.17 1.71 9.82
N SER A 61 -5.30 1.04 10.58
CA SER A 61 -3.92 1.47 10.81
C SER A 61 -2.94 0.37 10.46
N TYR A 62 -1.86 0.74 9.77
CA TYR A 62 -0.71 -0.11 9.50
C TYR A 62 0.47 0.30 10.39
N THR A 63 1.29 -0.66 10.80
CA THR A 63 2.56 -0.39 11.48
C THR A 63 3.70 -0.40 10.48
N LEU A 64 4.44 0.70 10.40
CA LEU A 64 5.64 0.82 9.59
C LEU A 64 6.90 0.51 10.41
N PRO A 65 8.00 0.08 9.77
CA PRO A 65 9.28 -0.13 10.45
C PRO A 65 10.04 1.16 10.76
N PHE A 66 9.47 2.32 10.40
CA PHE A 66 10.03 3.65 10.62
C PHE A 66 8.91 4.65 10.92
N THR A 67 9.28 5.79 11.50
CA THR A 67 8.32 6.78 11.99
C THR A 67 7.69 7.61 10.88
N GLY A 68 8.49 7.99 9.88
CA GLY A 68 8.08 8.88 8.80
C GLY A 68 7.87 10.33 9.25
N VAL A 69 7.89 11.27 8.30
CA VAL A 69 7.47 12.66 8.55
C VAL A 69 5.96 12.71 8.71
N ALA A 70 5.48 13.44 9.73
CA ALA A 70 4.06 13.57 10.00
C ALA A 70 3.34 14.45 8.97
N GLY A 71 2.11 14.08 8.62
CA GLY A 71 1.25 14.82 7.69
C GLY A 71 0.15 13.97 7.07
N ASN A 72 -0.58 14.53 6.11
CA ASN A 72 -1.63 13.84 5.37
C ASN A 72 -1.32 13.77 3.88
N VAL A 73 -1.65 12.66 3.24
CA VAL A 73 -1.75 12.54 1.78
C VAL A 73 -3.23 12.40 1.44
N GLU A 74 -3.75 13.39 0.72
CA GLU A 74 -5.12 13.41 0.22
C GLU A 74 -5.16 12.82 -1.19
N LEU A 75 -5.95 11.77 -1.40
CA LEU A 75 -6.13 11.11 -2.70
C LEU A 75 -7.37 11.67 -3.38
N PHE A 76 -7.23 12.11 -4.62
CA PHE A 76 -8.31 12.66 -5.44
C PHE A 76 -8.41 11.89 -6.74
N THR A 77 -9.64 11.69 -7.22
CA THR A 77 -9.86 11.35 -8.62
C THR A 77 -10.06 12.64 -9.41
N THR A 78 -9.86 12.60 -10.73
CA THR A 78 -10.00 13.78 -11.59
C THR A 78 -11.40 14.39 -11.63
N SER A 79 -12.40 13.68 -11.09
CA SER A 79 -13.82 14.07 -11.10
C SER A 79 -14.31 14.64 -9.77
N THR A 80 -13.52 14.61 -8.69
CA THR A 80 -13.97 15.02 -7.35
C THR A 80 -13.31 16.31 -6.88
N THR A 81 -14.08 17.14 -6.17
CA THR A 81 -13.58 18.34 -5.47
C THR A 81 -13.17 18.06 -4.03
N ALA A 82 -13.53 16.89 -3.51
CA ALA A 82 -13.15 16.39 -2.19
C ALA A 82 -12.27 15.15 -2.34
N PRO A 83 -11.36 14.87 -1.40
CA PRO A 83 -10.56 13.66 -1.45
C PRO A 83 -11.47 12.43 -1.33
N ILE A 84 -11.13 11.38 -2.07
CA ILE A 84 -11.76 10.06 -1.99
C ILE A 84 -11.15 9.22 -0.87
N ALA A 85 -9.91 9.53 -0.47
CA ALA A 85 -9.25 8.92 0.67
C ALA A 85 -8.21 9.87 1.26
N VAL A 86 -7.89 9.67 2.54
CA VAL A 86 -6.82 10.37 3.26
C VAL A 86 -5.93 9.35 3.94
N ILE A 87 -4.64 9.40 3.62
CA ILE A 87 -3.60 8.64 4.26
C ILE A 87 -2.91 9.53 5.27
N GLN A 88 -3.07 9.25 6.56
CA GLN A 88 -2.48 10.05 7.62
C GLN A 88 -1.23 9.37 8.17
N PHE A 89 -0.14 10.12 8.18
CA PHE A 89 1.11 9.81 8.86
C PHE A 89 1.16 10.58 10.18
N PRO A 90 0.78 9.99 11.31
CA PRO A 90 0.85 10.65 12.62
C PRO A 90 2.27 10.88 13.15
N GLY A 91 3.31 10.31 12.52
CA GLY A 91 4.70 10.43 13.00
C GLY A 91 5.00 9.57 14.23
N ASN A 92 4.38 8.39 14.35
CA ASN A 92 4.61 7.44 15.43
C ASN A 92 4.78 5.99 14.92
N SER A 93 5.32 5.84 13.70
CA SER A 93 5.50 4.55 13.02
C SER A 93 4.21 3.82 12.68
N THR A 94 3.11 4.56 12.57
CA THR A 94 1.85 4.04 12.01
C THR A 94 1.41 4.88 10.82
N VAL A 95 0.54 4.29 9.99
CA VAL A 95 -0.18 4.97 8.91
C VAL A 95 -1.64 4.65 9.05
N ASN A 96 -2.48 5.68 9.03
CA ASN A 96 -3.92 5.53 9.12
C ASN A 96 -4.55 5.73 7.75
N PHE A 97 -5.41 4.80 7.34
CA PHE A 97 -6.12 4.84 6.08
C PHE A 97 -7.58 5.25 6.33
N TYR A 98 -8.04 6.28 5.63
CA TYR A 98 -9.43 6.74 5.65
C TYR A 98 -9.98 6.79 4.22
N SER A 99 -10.96 5.96 3.89
CA SER A 99 -11.72 6.01 2.63
C SER A 99 -13.01 6.83 2.83
N ALA A 100 -13.49 7.51 1.79
CA ALA A 100 -14.80 8.18 1.77
C ALA A 100 -15.85 7.44 0.92
N GLU A 101 -15.54 6.24 0.41
CA GLU A 101 -16.50 5.42 -0.31
C GLU A 101 -17.53 4.81 0.67
N PRO A 102 -18.83 4.82 0.32
CA PRO A 102 -19.83 4.11 1.11
C PRO A 102 -19.76 2.61 0.81
N GLY A 103 -19.11 1.86 1.69
CA GLY A 103 -18.97 0.41 1.55
C GLY A 103 -18.92 -0.34 2.88
N SER A 104 -18.26 -1.49 2.83
CA SER A 104 -17.99 -2.37 3.99
C SER A 104 -16.49 -2.55 4.24
N ASP A 105 -15.65 -1.75 3.59
CA ASP A 105 -14.20 -1.88 3.66
C ASP A 105 -13.68 -1.35 5.00
N LEU A 106 -12.50 -1.84 5.42
CA LEU A 106 -11.98 -1.54 6.75
C LEU A 106 -11.59 -0.07 6.90
N ALA A 107 -11.28 0.64 5.81
CA ALA A 107 -10.96 2.06 5.87
C ALA A 107 -12.19 2.98 5.67
N ASP A 108 -13.38 2.44 5.36
CA ASP A 108 -14.54 3.25 4.99
C ASP A 108 -15.05 4.13 6.14
N LYS A 109 -15.02 5.44 5.91
CA LYS A 109 -15.69 6.43 6.74
C LYS A 109 -17.04 6.77 6.11
N TYR A 110 -18.10 6.63 6.91
CA TYR A 110 -19.46 7.08 6.60
C TYR A 110 -19.48 8.41 5.83
N SER A 111 -20.37 8.50 4.84
CA SER A 111 -20.62 9.69 4.03
C SER A 111 -21.41 10.77 4.81
N PRO A 112 -21.03 12.06 4.75
CA PRO A 112 -19.86 12.59 4.04
C PRO A 112 -18.56 12.21 4.76
N GLY A 113 -17.53 11.81 3.99
CA GLY A 113 -16.25 11.34 4.53
C GLY A 113 -15.69 12.26 5.60
N ILE A 114 -15.76 11.83 6.86
CA ILE A 114 -15.21 12.60 7.98
C ILE A 114 -13.72 12.27 8.08
N PHE A 115 -12.93 13.04 7.34
CA PHE A 115 -11.48 12.95 7.37
C PHE A 115 -10.90 13.52 8.67
N PRO A 116 -9.69 13.07 9.07
CA PRO A 116 -8.97 13.74 10.15
C PRO A 116 -8.83 15.23 9.86
N PHE A 117 -8.76 16.05 10.91
CA PHE A 117 -8.60 17.49 10.77
C PHE A 117 -7.40 17.82 9.87
N PRO A 118 -7.50 18.87 9.03
CA PRO A 118 -6.38 19.32 8.21
C PRO A 118 -5.15 19.55 9.10
N VAL A 119 -4.03 18.97 8.71
CA VAL A 119 -2.73 19.20 9.34
C VAL A 119 -1.90 20.12 8.45
N SER A 120 -0.99 20.88 9.04
CA SER A 120 -0.17 21.86 8.30
C SER A 120 0.64 21.26 7.15
N ASN A 121 1.01 19.98 7.24
CA ASN A 121 1.73 19.25 6.20
C ASN A 121 0.77 18.33 5.43
N THR A 122 0.19 18.83 4.35
CA THR A 122 -0.74 18.07 3.52
C THR A 122 -0.28 18.05 2.07
N PHE A 123 -0.14 16.85 1.51
CA PHE A 123 0.15 16.61 0.10
C PHE A 123 -1.11 16.13 -0.61
N ARG A 124 -1.34 16.59 -1.85
CA ARG A 124 -2.50 16.20 -2.66
C ARG A 124 -2.07 15.41 -3.88
N LEU A 125 -2.63 14.22 -4.04
CA LEU A 125 -2.32 13.32 -5.13
C LEU A 125 -3.56 13.12 -6.00
N PHE A 126 -3.43 13.42 -7.29
CA PHE A 126 -4.55 13.45 -8.26
C PHE A 126 -4.44 12.38 -9.35
N THR A 127 -3.31 11.68 -9.40
CA THR A 127 -2.99 10.78 -10.51
C THR A 127 -2.88 9.37 -9.98
N GLU A 128 -3.73 8.51 -10.52
CA GLU A 128 -3.64 7.07 -10.38
C GLU A 128 -2.53 6.53 -11.30
N SER A 129 -1.67 5.66 -10.77
CA SER A 129 -0.65 4.95 -11.54
C SER A 129 -1.25 3.77 -12.30
N SER A 130 -2.32 3.19 -11.75
CA SER A 130 -3.21 2.22 -12.38
C SER A 130 -4.60 2.34 -11.74
N PRO A 131 -5.69 1.80 -12.34
CA PRO A 131 -7.03 1.97 -11.79
C PRO A 131 -7.13 1.63 -10.30
N GLY A 132 -7.46 2.61 -9.47
CA GLY A 132 -7.54 2.47 -8.00
C GLY A 132 -6.22 2.41 -7.25
N VAL A 133 -5.08 2.63 -7.92
CA VAL A 133 -3.75 2.65 -7.29
C VAL A 133 -3.12 4.03 -7.42
N PHE A 134 -2.73 4.60 -6.29
CA PHE A 134 -2.03 5.87 -6.20
C PHE A 134 -0.60 5.63 -5.73
N THR A 135 0.38 5.84 -6.62
CA THR A 135 1.80 5.71 -6.27
C THR A 135 2.35 7.05 -5.79
N TYR A 136 3.02 7.04 -4.65
CA TYR A 136 3.55 8.22 -3.95
C TYR A 136 4.96 7.96 -3.42
N THR A 137 5.93 8.73 -3.89
CA THR A 137 7.32 8.70 -3.39
C THR A 137 7.60 10.03 -2.67
N PRO A 138 7.50 10.10 -1.34
CA PRO A 138 7.74 11.33 -0.61
C PRO A 138 9.18 11.82 -0.76
N THR A 139 9.33 13.13 -0.86
CA THR A 139 10.61 13.84 -0.78
C THR A 139 10.80 14.45 0.62
N SER A 140 11.99 14.97 0.90
CA SER A 140 12.34 15.44 2.24
C SER A 140 11.37 16.51 2.75
N GLY A 141 10.73 16.23 3.89
CA GLY A 141 9.74 17.10 4.53
C GLY A 141 8.29 16.79 4.16
N GLU A 142 8.04 15.94 3.16
CA GLU A 142 6.69 15.53 2.79
C GLU A 142 6.17 14.40 3.70
N PRO A 143 4.84 14.24 3.86
CA PRO A 143 4.25 13.21 4.70
C PRO A 143 4.76 11.81 4.33
N GLY A 144 5.12 11.00 5.33
CA GLY A 144 5.64 9.66 5.11
C GLY A 144 7.10 9.58 4.68
N PHE A 145 7.81 10.71 4.52
CA PHE A 145 9.23 10.69 4.18
C PHE A 145 10.07 9.95 5.23
N ASP A 146 10.97 9.09 4.76
CA ASP A 146 12.03 8.45 5.52
C ASP A 146 13.31 8.38 4.68
N THR A 147 14.47 8.35 5.33
CA THR A 147 15.77 8.34 4.63
C THR A 147 16.04 7.06 3.82
N SER A 148 15.29 5.97 4.07
CA SER A 148 15.30 4.77 3.21
C SER A 148 14.66 5.00 1.84
N GLY A 149 13.98 6.14 1.64
CA GLY A 149 13.33 6.52 0.38
C GLY A 149 12.15 5.63 0.01
N PRO A 150 11.18 5.38 0.91
CA PRO A 150 10.07 4.48 0.62
C PRO A 150 9.22 5.00 -0.56
N THR A 151 8.64 4.08 -1.32
CA THR A 151 7.55 4.39 -2.27
C THR A 151 6.29 3.70 -1.81
N TYR A 152 5.18 4.44 -1.76
CA TYR A 152 3.89 3.96 -1.31
C TYR A 152 2.97 3.71 -2.50
N ASP A 153 2.32 2.56 -2.52
CA ASP A 153 1.17 2.30 -3.38
C ASP A 153 -0.08 2.25 -2.48
N PHE A 154 -0.93 3.27 -2.61
CA PHE A 154 -2.22 3.31 -1.92
C PHE A 154 -3.29 2.72 -2.82
N ILE A 155 -3.90 1.62 -2.38
CA ILE A 155 -4.91 0.88 -3.11
C ILE A 155 -6.27 1.22 -2.52
N VAL A 156 -7.09 1.87 -3.32
CA VAL A 156 -8.49 2.19 -3.01
C VAL A 156 -9.34 1.38 -3.97
N SER A 157 -10.36 0.69 -3.47
CA SER A 157 -11.33 0.02 -4.33
C SER A 157 -12.06 1.09 -5.10
N THR A 158 -11.73 1.18 -6.38
CA THR A 158 -12.66 1.76 -7.32
C THR A 158 -13.77 0.73 -7.50
N PRO A 159 -15.05 1.14 -7.71
CA PRO A 159 -16.11 0.23 -8.09
C PRO A 159 -15.85 -0.29 -9.51
N THR A 160 -14.81 -1.10 -9.65
CA THR A 160 -14.65 -1.97 -10.80
C THR A 160 -15.73 -3.00 -10.66
N THR A 161 -16.53 -3.16 -11.71
CA THR A 161 -17.40 -4.31 -11.83
C THR A 161 -16.50 -5.53 -11.83
N VAL A 162 -16.26 -6.13 -10.66
CA VAL A 162 -15.62 -7.44 -10.55
C VAL A 162 -16.42 -8.34 -11.50
N PRO A 163 -15.83 -8.86 -12.59
CA PRO A 163 -16.54 -9.81 -13.42
C PRO A 163 -16.84 -11.00 -12.51
N GLU A 164 -18.11 -11.21 -12.20
CA GLU A 164 -18.52 -12.35 -11.39
C GLU A 164 -17.88 -13.61 -12.00
N PRO A 165 -17.26 -14.49 -11.18
CA PRO A 165 -16.71 -15.74 -11.69
C PRO A 165 -17.80 -16.41 -12.51
N ALA A 166 -17.54 -16.71 -13.79
CA ALA A 166 -18.55 -17.13 -14.74
C ALA A 166 -19.44 -18.23 -14.13
N ALA A 167 -20.57 -17.85 -13.54
CA ALA A 167 -21.46 -18.77 -12.84
C ALA A 167 -21.99 -19.83 -13.81
N ILE A 168 -22.00 -19.49 -15.10
CA ILE A 168 -22.26 -20.37 -16.24
C ILE A 168 -21.24 -21.51 -16.34
N SER A 169 -19.95 -21.27 -16.07
CA SER A 169 -18.91 -22.31 -16.07
C SER A 169 -19.09 -23.30 -14.91
N LEU A 170 -19.45 -22.82 -13.72
CA LEU A 170 -19.76 -23.68 -12.57
C LEU A 170 -21.08 -24.45 -12.77
N LEU A 171 -22.10 -23.81 -13.34
CA LEU A 171 -23.39 -24.45 -13.65
C LEU A 171 -23.24 -25.53 -14.73
N SER A 172 -22.41 -25.28 -15.76
CA SER A 172 -22.17 -26.26 -16.82
C SER A 172 -21.33 -27.44 -16.34
N LEU A 173 -20.29 -27.22 -15.53
CA LEU A 173 -19.50 -28.29 -14.93
C LEU A 173 -20.32 -29.12 -13.91
N GLY A 174 -21.09 -28.46 -13.05
CA GLY A 174 -21.97 -29.11 -12.08
C GLY A 174 -23.13 -29.87 -12.75
N GLY A 175 -23.74 -29.28 -13.78
CA GLY A 175 -24.80 -29.91 -14.57
C GLY A 175 -24.30 -31.16 -15.32
N MET A 176 -23.11 -31.10 -15.91
CA MET A 176 -22.49 -32.25 -16.57
C MET A 176 -22.21 -33.39 -15.58
N GLY A 177 -21.71 -33.06 -14.38
CA GLY A 177 -21.49 -34.03 -13.31
C GLY A 177 -22.78 -34.76 -12.88
N LEU A 178 -23.89 -34.03 -12.75
CA LEU A 178 -25.19 -34.60 -12.38
C LEU A 178 -25.79 -35.48 -13.48
N ILE A 179 -25.65 -35.09 -14.75
CA ILE A 179 -26.09 -35.90 -15.89
C ILE A 179 -25.31 -37.21 -15.96
N LEU A 180 -23.99 -37.16 -15.82
CA LEU A 180 -23.14 -38.35 -15.82
C LEU A 180 -23.43 -39.27 -14.62
N ALA A 181 -23.68 -38.71 -13.44
CA ALA A 181 -24.08 -39.47 -12.25
C ALA A 181 -25.47 -40.11 -12.40
N GLY A 182 -26.42 -39.42 -13.04
CA GLY A 182 -27.77 -39.91 -13.30
C GLY A 182 -27.80 -41.05 -14.33
N ILE A 183 -27.00 -40.97 -15.39
CA ILE A 183 -26.89 -42.03 -16.41
C ILE A 183 -26.27 -43.30 -15.83
N ARG A 184 -25.30 -43.19 -14.92
CA ARG A 184 -24.66 -44.33 -14.26
C ARG A 184 -25.58 -45.12 -13.32
N ARG A 185 -26.65 -44.50 -12.81
CA ARG A 185 -27.64 -45.16 -11.91
C ARG A 185 -28.79 -45.86 -12.65
N ARG A 186 -28.87 -45.73 -13.98
CA ARG A 186 -29.92 -46.33 -14.82
C ARG A 186 -29.46 -47.55 -15.62
N LYS A 187 -28.22 -48.01 -15.41
CA LYS A 187 -27.76 -49.34 -15.77
C LYS A 187 -27.70 -50.18 -14.51
#